data_AF-A0A5R2N3G3-F1
#
_entry.id   AF-A0A5R2N3G3-F1
#
_cell.length_a   1.000
_cell.length_b   1.000
_cell.length_c   1.000
_cell.angle_alpha   90.00
_cell.angle_beta   90.00
_cell.angle_gamma   90.00
#
_symmetry.space_group_name_H-M   'P 1'
#
loop_
_entity.id
_entity.type
_entity.pdbx_description
1 polymer ?
#
loop_
_entity_poly.entity_id
_entity_poly.type
_entity_poly.pdbx_seq_one_letter_code
_entity_poly.pdbx_strand_id
1 'polypeptide(L)'
;GARFDTAGRIPPIRDAVGVVGFHGNDVDISLSSGTVFMPSGRVVAASNGTLTVKAANRPPVIGALDIDVAGDASAVAELASYEPINAMRHVGLLPEDLSGSVTGHVKADIPLQSGVDTARLDWLVSLDYTGLSLAKPFEGQAVTNADGSITVDPQKA
;
A
#
# COMPACT_ATOMS: atom_id res chain seq x y z
N GLY A 1 3.23 12.26 18.89
CA GLY A 1 2.82 11.73 17.59
C GLY A 1 1.79 10.64 17.81
N ALA A 2 0.74 10.60 17.00
CA ALA A 2 -0.22 9.50 16.99
C ALA A 2 0.39 8.26 16.30
N ARG A 3 0.06 7.07 16.79
CA ARG A 3 0.45 5.77 16.21
C ARG A 3 -0.81 5.02 15.83
N PHE A 4 -0.85 4.49 14.61
CA PHE A 4 -1.92 3.61 14.15
C PHE A 4 -1.33 2.24 13.82
N ASP A 5 -1.89 1.19 14.41
CA ASP A 5 -1.60 -0.19 14.02
C ASP A 5 -2.55 -0.57 12.88
N THR A 6 -2.01 -1.14 11.80
CA THR A 6 -2.73 -1.48 10.57
C THR A 6 -3.17 -2.95 10.59
N ALA A 7 -4.19 -3.31 9.83
CA ALA A 7 -4.66 -4.69 9.74
C ALA A 7 -3.69 -5.56 8.90
N GLY A 8 -3.58 -6.85 9.24
CA GLY A 8 -2.68 -7.79 8.55
C GLY A 8 -1.22 -7.65 8.98
N ARG A 9 -0.29 -7.78 8.02
CA ARG A 9 1.16 -7.61 8.24
C ARG A 9 1.68 -6.25 7.76
N ILE A 10 0.80 -5.34 7.38
CA ILE A 10 1.17 -3.99 6.95
C ILE A 10 1.93 -3.32 8.10
N PRO A 11 3.07 -2.64 7.85
CA PRO A 11 3.79 -1.96 8.91
C PRO A 11 2.98 -0.81 9.53
N PRO A 12 3.27 -0.42 10.78
CA PRO A 12 2.56 0.67 11.44
C PRO A 12 2.85 2.01 10.77
N ILE A 13 1.84 2.87 10.69
CA ILE A 13 1.98 4.27 10.27
C ILE A 13 2.27 5.12 11.50
N ARG A 14 3.31 5.94 11.42
CA ARG A 14 3.72 6.89 12.47
C ARG A 14 3.68 8.31 11.94
N ASP A 15 3.76 9.26 12.87
CA ASP A 15 3.72 10.70 12.59
C ASP A 15 2.49 11.10 11.78
N ALA A 16 1.40 10.36 12.02
CA ALA A 16 0.15 10.52 11.32
C ALA A 16 -0.59 11.77 11.80
N VAL A 17 -1.05 12.56 10.84
CA VAL A 17 -1.97 13.68 11.04
C VAL A 17 -3.26 13.35 10.33
N GLY A 18 -4.36 13.32 11.08
CA GLY A 18 -5.63 12.86 10.58
C GLY A 18 -6.78 13.12 11.55
N VAL A 19 -8.00 12.81 11.10
CA VAL A 19 -9.23 12.95 11.87
C VAL A 19 -9.98 11.63 11.83
N VAL A 20 -10.60 11.27 12.96
CA VAL A 20 -11.50 10.11 13.05
C VAL A 20 -12.89 10.61 13.40
N GLY A 21 -13.85 10.35 12.51
CA GLY A 21 -15.26 10.61 12.68
C GLY A 21 -16.03 9.32 12.97
N PHE A 22 -16.99 9.39 13.89
CA PHE A 22 -17.89 8.29 14.20
C PHE A 22 -19.33 8.73 13.94
N HIS A 23 -20.07 7.94 13.17
CA HIS A 23 -21.46 8.18 12.82
C HIS A 23 -22.28 6.92 13.09
N GLY A 24 -22.76 6.77 14.33
CA GLY A 24 -23.41 5.53 14.76
C GLY A 24 -22.40 4.37 14.74
N ASN A 25 -22.59 3.42 13.81
CA ASN A 25 -21.68 2.29 13.62
C ASN A 25 -20.75 2.48 12.42
N ASP A 26 -20.79 3.64 11.76
CA ASP A 26 -19.86 3.99 10.70
C ASP A 26 -18.64 4.71 11.27
N VAL A 27 -17.47 4.41 10.72
CA VAL A 27 -16.20 5.05 11.07
C VAL A 27 -15.60 5.62 9.80
N ASP A 28 -15.25 6.91 9.82
CA ASP A 28 -14.58 7.60 8.74
C ASP A 28 -13.25 8.15 9.26
N ILE A 29 -12.15 7.73 8.64
CA ILE A 29 -10.80 8.16 8.99
C ILE A 29 -10.24 8.94 7.81
N SER A 30 -9.70 10.12 8.06
CA SER A 30 -8.92 10.87 7.08
C SER A 30 -7.48 11.04 7.57
N LEU A 31 -6.53 10.95 6.64
CA LEU A 31 -5.10 11.10 6.88
C LEU A 31 -4.55 12.16 5.91
N SER A 32 -4.10 13.29 6.44
CA SER A 32 -3.40 14.29 5.61
C SER A 32 -1.96 13.87 5.32
N SER A 33 -1.28 13.28 6.31
CA SER A 33 0.12 12.85 6.20
C SER A 33 0.43 11.75 7.21
N GLY A 34 1.36 10.87 6.87
CA GLY A 34 1.97 9.90 7.77
C GLY A 34 3.16 9.22 7.11
N THR A 35 3.89 8.43 7.89
CA THR A 35 5.05 7.69 7.39
C THR A 35 4.92 6.22 7.79
N VAL A 36 5.01 5.34 6.80
CA VAL A 36 5.09 3.88 7.00
C VAL A 36 6.54 3.53 7.30
N PHE A 37 6.79 2.88 8.43
CA PHE A 37 8.13 2.43 8.82
C PHE A 37 8.23 0.91 8.70
N MET A 38 9.05 0.44 7.77
CA MET A 38 9.26 -0.99 7.56
C MET A 38 10.34 -1.57 8.48
N PRO A 39 10.30 -2.88 8.79
CA PRO A 39 11.33 -3.55 9.58
C PRO A 39 12.75 -3.43 9.01
N SER A 40 12.88 -3.29 7.68
CA SER A 40 14.16 -3.04 7.00
C SER A 40 14.79 -1.67 7.32
N GLY A 41 14.02 -0.76 7.92
CA GLY A 41 14.39 0.65 8.11
C GLY A 41 13.99 1.55 6.95
N ARG A 42 13.48 1.00 5.85
CA ARG A 42 12.91 1.79 4.75
C ARG A 42 11.65 2.53 5.19
N VAL A 43 11.38 3.65 4.54
CA VAL A 43 10.21 4.50 4.81
C VAL A 43 9.43 4.80 3.54
N VAL A 44 8.12 4.90 3.67
CA VAL A 44 7.21 5.35 2.60
C VAL A 44 6.32 6.44 3.19
N ALA A 45 6.26 7.59 2.54
CA ALA A 45 5.32 8.64 2.89
C ALA A 45 3.91 8.23 2.46
N ALA A 46 2.93 8.49 3.32
CA ALA A 46 1.52 8.30 3.05
C ALA A 46 0.79 9.64 3.18
N SER A 47 -0.10 9.96 2.26
CA SER A 47 -0.85 11.22 2.25
C SER A 47 -2.22 11.06 1.61
N ASN A 48 -3.09 12.06 1.80
CA ASN A 48 -4.43 12.12 1.21
C ASN A 48 -5.25 10.83 1.41
N GLY A 49 -5.07 10.18 2.56
CA GLY A 49 -5.67 8.90 2.87
C GLY A 49 -7.08 9.04 3.41
N THR A 50 -7.94 8.10 3.05
CA THR A 50 -9.23 7.85 3.69
C THR A 50 -9.40 6.37 3.98
N LEU A 51 -10.03 6.06 5.10
CA LEU A 51 -10.48 4.71 5.44
C LEU A 51 -11.91 4.80 5.98
N THR A 52 -12.85 4.25 5.23
CA THR A 52 -14.27 4.23 5.63
C THR A 52 -14.68 2.80 5.98
N VAL A 53 -15.30 2.64 7.15
CA VAL A 53 -15.87 1.38 7.63
C VAL A 53 -17.36 1.59 7.81
N LYS A 54 -18.17 0.79 7.11
CA LYS A 54 -19.63 0.86 7.21
C LYS A 54 -20.17 -0.26 8.10
N ALA A 55 -21.12 0.09 8.97
CA ALA A 55 -21.75 -0.86 9.89
C ALA A 55 -20.75 -1.77 10.63
N ALA A 56 -19.75 -1.16 11.30
CA ALA A 56 -18.65 -1.86 11.98
C ALA A 56 -19.10 -2.86 13.08
N ASN A 57 -20.39 -2.86 13.43
CA ASN A 57 -21.02 -3.80 14.34
C ASN A 57 -21.50 -5.10 13.66
N ARG A 58 -21.35 -5.25 12.34
CA ARG A 58 -21.79 -6.43 11.58
C ARG A 58 -20.62 -7.07 10.83
N PRO A 59 -20.32 -8.36 11.04
CA PRO A 59 -19.30 -9.06 10.27
C PRO A 59 -19.78 -9.38 8.84
N PRO A 60 -18.87 -9.43 7.84
CA PRO A 60 -17.45 -9.09 7.96
C PRO A 60 -17.20 -7.58 7.99
N VAL A 61 -16.34 -7.14 8.91
CA VAL A 61 -15.92 -5.73 8.97
C VAL A 61 -14.81 -5.51 7.94
N ILE A 62 -15.14 -4.77 6.89
CA ILE A 62 -14.23 -4.42 5.80
C ILE A 62 -14.17 -2.89 5.72
N GLY A 63 -12.96 -2.35 5.66
CA GLY A 63 -12.72 -0.93 5.44
C GLY A 63 -12.33 -0.67 3.99
N ALA A 64 -12.90 0.38 3.40
CA ALA A 64 -12.49 0.88 2.09
C ALA A 64 -11.36 1.90 2.28
N LEU A 65 -10.14 1.51 1.91
CA LEU A 65 -8.95 2.36 1.92
C LEU A 65 -8.78 3.04 0.56
N ASP A 66 -8.44 4.32 0.57
CA ASP A 66 -8.00 5.11 -0.59
C ASP A 66 -6.87 6.03 -0.13
N ILE A 67 -5.66 5.91 -0.66
CA ILE A 67 -4.47 6.62 -0.13
C ILE A 67 -3.36 6.81 -1.18
N ASP A 68 -2.64 7.93 -1.06
CA ASP A 68 -1.42 8.19 -1.84
C ASP A 68 -0.17 7.76 -1.07
N VAL A 69 0.81 7.22 -1.79
CA VAL A 69 2.11 6.81 -1.26
C VAL A 69 3.26 7.38 -2.09
N ALA A 70 4.39 7.66 -1.45
CA ALA A 70 5.60 8.10 -2.13
C ALA A 70 6.87 7.61 -1.42
N GLY A 71 7.88 7.24 -2.19
CA GLY A 71 9.18 6.83 -1.64
C GLY A 71 10.12 6.24 -2.69
N ASP A 72 11.24 5.71 -2.22
CA ASP A 72 12.17 4.98 -3.08
C ASP A 72 11.51 3.72 -3.66
N ALA A 73 11.86 3.34 -4.88
CA ALA A 73 11.34 2.15 -5.54
C ALA A 73 11.51 0.89 -4.68
N SER A 74 12.66 0.74 -4.02
CA SER A 74 12.91 -0.36 -3.08
C SER A 74 11.97 -0.34 -1.86
N ALA A 75 11.63 0.85 -1.35
CA ALA A 75 10.73 0.99 -0.21
C ALA A 75 9.29 0.65 -0.60
N VAL A 76 8.82 1.16 -1.74
CA VAL A 76 7.46 0.86 -2.24
C VAL A 76 7.34 -0.61 -2.63
N ALA A 77 8.36 -1.22 -3.23
CA ALA A 77 8.36 -2.65 -3.55
C ALA A 77 8.30 -3.54 -2.29
N GLU A 78 9.02 -3.18 -1.22
CA GLU A 78 8.89 -3.88 0.06
C GLU A 78 7.48 -3.74 0.63
N LEU A 79 6.89 -2.54 0.60
CA LEU A 79 5.51 -2.32 1.04
C LEU A 79 4.51 -3.18 0.25
N ALA A 80 4.68 -3.28 -1.06
CA ALA A 80 3.84 -4.08 -1.95
C ALA A 80 3.98 -5.60 -1.73
N SER A 81 5.01 -6.06 -1.01
CA SER A 81 5.21 -7.48 -0.68
C SER A 81 4.36 -7.97 0.51
N TYR A 82 3.79 -7.06 1.29
CA TYR A 82 2.95 -7.43 2.44
C TYR A 82 1.55 -7.85 2.02
N GLU A 83 0.97 -8.79 2.76
CA GLU A 83 -0.45 -9.12 2.65
C GLU A 83 -1.34 -7.96 3.13
N PRO A 84 -2.53 -7.78 2.53
CA PRO A 84 -3.18 -8.66 1.55
C PRO A 84 -2.76 -8.45 0.08
N ILE A 85 -1.97 -7.41 -0.22
CA ILE A 85 -1.64 -7.03 -1.60
C ILE A 85 -0.67 -8.06 -2.23
N ASN A 86 0.48 -8.28 -1.60
CA ASN A 86 1.52 -9.23 -2.02
C ASN A 86 1.77 -9.27 -3.56
N ALA A 87 1.90 -8.09 -4.16
CA ALA A 87 2.06 -7.94 -5.61
C ALA A 87 3.42 -8.47 -6.12
N MET A 88 4.43 -8.50 -5.24
CA MET A 88 5.80 -8.91 -5.60
C MET A 88 5.96 -10.41 -5.86
N ARG A 89 4.99 -11.26 -5.47
CA ARG A 89 5.10 -12.72 -5.58
C ARG A 89 5.34 -13.22 -7.01
N HIS A 90 4.91 -12.46 -8.02
CA HIS A 90 4.96 -12.86 -9.43
C HIS A 90 6.05 -12.17 -10.24
N VAL A 91 6.66 -11.12 -9.68
CA VAL A 91 7.60 -10.25 -10.40
C VAL A 91 9.04 -10.80 -10.33
N GLY A 92 9.35 -11.64 -9.35
CA GLY A 92 10.68 -12.27 -9.22
C GLY A 92 11.83 -11.29 -8.91
N LEU A 93 11.51 -10.04 -8.61
CA LEU A 93 12.45 -8.98 -8.22
C LEU A 93 12.41 -8.80 -6.70
N LEU A 94 13.59 -8.64 -6.09
CA LEU A 94 13.68 -8.28 -4.68
C LEU A 94 13.66 -6.76 -4.54
N PRO A 95 13.11 -6.19 -3.45
CA PRO A 95 13.10 -4.75 -3.23
C PRO A 95 14.48 -4.08 -3.40
N GLU A 96 15.55 -4.74 -2.96
CA GLU A 96 16.93 -4.26 -3.11
C GLU A 96 17.45 -4.21 -4.56
N ASP A 97 16.77 -4.88 -5.50
CA ASP A 97 17.12 -4.86 -6.92
C ASP A 97 16.57 -3.60 -7.63
N LEU A 98 15.75 -2.77 -6.97
CA LEU A 98 15.13 -1.58 -7.55
C LEU A 98 15.74 -0.28 -7.00
N SER A 99 15.97 0.69 -7.89
CA SER A 99 16.32 2.07 -7.54
C SER A 99 15.47 3.06 -8.31
N GLY A 100 15.52 4.34 -7.92
CA GLY A 100 14.65 5.39 -8.44
C GLY A 100 13.53 5.72 -7.46
N SER A 101 12.63 6.61 -7.89
CA SER A 101 11.54 7.13 -7.05
C SER A 101 10.19 6.66 -7.57
N VAL A 102 9.26 6.43 -6.66
CA VAL A 102 7.90 5.98 -6.96
C VAL A 102 6.89 6.84 -6.21
N THR A 103 5.84 7.24 -6.90
CA THR A 103 4.58 7.70 -6.32
C THR A 103 3.49 6.70 -6.65
N GLY A 104 2.49 6.58 -5.79
CA GLY A 104 1.42 5.62 -6.00
C GLY A 104 0.11 6.05 -5.39
N HIS A 105 -0.96 5.48 -5.93
CA HIS A 105 -2.32 5.63 -5.45
C HIS A 105 -2.91 4.23 -5.23
N VAL A 106 -3.40 3.98 -4.02
CA VAL A 106 -3.85 2.67 -3.56
C VAL A 106 -5.31 2.76 -3.17
N LYS A 107 -6.14 1.92 -3.78
CA LYS A 107 -7.51 1.63 -3.31
C LYS A 107 -7.56 0.17 -2.91
N ALA A 108 -8.10 -0.14 -1.73
CA ALA A 108 -8.17 -1.53 -1.28
C ALA A 108 -9.27 -1.76 -0.26
N ASP A 109 -9.92 -2.92 -0.36
CA ASP A 109 -10.74 -3.45 0.70
C ASP A 109 -9.85 -4.13 1.75
N ILE A 110 -9.85 -3.58 2.97
CA ILE A 110 -9.03 -4.05 4.08
C ILE A 110 -9.90 -4.84 5.06
N PRO A 111 -9.64 -6.13 5.28
CA PRO A 111 -10.37 -6.92 6.26
C PRO A 111 -9.90 -6.52 7.66
N LEU A 112 -10.81 -5.98 8.47
CA LEU A 112 -10.53 -5.55 9.85
C LEU A 112 -10.83 -6.64 10.89
N GLN A 113 -11.08 -7.87 10.42
CA GLN A 113 -11.30 -9.05 11.24
C GLN A 113 -10.65 -10.28 10.59
N SER A 114 -10.29 -11.27 11.41
CA SER A 114 -9.74 -12.54 10.93
C SER A 114 -10.79 -13.40 10.22
N GLY A 115 -10.34 -14.30 9.34
CA GLY A 115 -11.20 -15.28 8.67
C GLY A 115 -11.98 -14.75 7.46
N VAL A 116 -11.73 -13.51 7.04
CA VAL A 116 -12.22 -12.98 5.76
C VAL A 116 -11.40 -13.59 4.63
N ASP A 117 -12.09 -14.10 3.61
CA ASP A 117 -11.48 -14.61 2.38
C ASP A 117 -10.90 -13.43 1.57
N THR A 118 -9.59 -13.26 1.64
CA THR A 118 -8.88 -12.15 0.97
C THR A 118 -8.92 -12.24 -0.55
N ALA A 119 -9.23 -13.41 -1.12
CA ALA A 119 -9.37 -13.58 -2.56
C ALA A 119 -10.61 -12.87 -3.13
N ARG A 120 -11.54 -12.42 -2.28
CA ARG A 120 -12.75 -11.69 -2.66
C ARG A 120 -12.65 -10.19 -2.47
N LEU A 121 -11.50 -9.69 -2.03
CA LEU A 121 -11.29 -8.29 -1.74
C LEU A 121 -10.75 -7.59 -2.98
N ASP A 122 -11.39 -6.49 -3.36
CA ASP A 122 -10.95 -5.70 -4.49
C ASP A 122 -9.83 -4.75 -4.05
N TRP A 123 -8.86 -4.58 -4.94
CA TRP A 123 -7.83 -3.56 -4.79
C TRP A 123 -7.34 -3.08 -6.15
N LEU A 124 -6.81 -1.87 -6.16
CA LEU A 124 -6.20 -1.22 -7.30
C LEU A 124 -4.98 -0.46 -6.81
N VAL A 125 -3.84 -0.72 -7.41
CA VAL A 125 -2.60 0.02 -7.16
C VAL A 125 -2.14 0.63 -8.47
N SER A 126 -2.08 1.95 -8.52
CA SER A 126 -1.46 2.70 -9.62
C SER A 126 -0.15 3.29 -9.12
N LEU A 127 0.93 3.09 -9.85
CA LEU A 127 2.27 3.60 -9.53
C LEU A 127 2.80 4.39 -10.72
N ASP A 128 3.44 5.52 -10.43
CA ASP A 128 4.29 6.26 -11.36
C ASP A 128 5.72 6.20 -10.83
N TYR A 129 6.68 5.98 -11.72
CA TYR A 129 8.10 5.87 -11.35
C TYR A 129 8.96 6.77 -12.22
N THR A 130 10.06 7.23 -11.63
CA THR A 130 11.04 8.09 -12.29
C THR A 130 12.45 7.59 -11.98
N GLY A 131 13.28 7.49 -13.02
CA GLY A 131 14.66 7.02 -12.92
C GLY A 131 14.78 5.55 -12.50
N LEU A 132 13.75 4.74 -12.75
CA LEU A 132 13.71 3.34 -12.34
C LEU A 132 14.85 2.56 -13.00
N SER A 133 15.63 1.87 -12.19
CA SER A 133 16.66 0.94 -12.67
C SER A 133 16.56 -0.39 -11.94
N LEU A 134 16.78 -1.47 -12.69
CA LEU A 134 16.76 -2.83 -12.16
C LEU A 134 18.17 -3.41 -12.16
N ALA A 135 18.59 -3.97 -11.02
CA ALA A 135 19.89 -4.64 -10.91
C ALA A 135 19.96 -5.93 -11.75
N LYS A 136 18.81 -6.54 -12.04
CA LYS A 136 18.67 -7.76 -12.84
C LYS A 136 17.85 -7.46 -14.10
N PRO A 137 18.14 -8.15 -15.22
CA PRO A 137 17.30 -8.03 -16.41
C PRO A 137 15.86 -8.44 -16.12
N PHE A 138 14.91 -7.66 -16.63
CA PHE A 138 13.49 -7.98 -16.61
C PHE A 138 13.08 -8.45 -18.01
N GLU A 139 12.54 -9.66 -18.13
CA GLU A 139 12.23 -10.29 -19.43
C GLU A 139 13.42 -10.29 -20.42
N GLY A 140 14.64 -10.42 -19.90
CA GLY A 140 15.88 -10.39 -20.69
C GLY A 140 16.33 -9.00 -21.14
N GLN A 141 15.61 -7.94 -20.76
CA GLN A 141 15.96 -6.55 -21.06
C GLN A 141 16.61 -5.88 -19.84
N ALA A 142 17.66 -5.11 -20.07
CA ALA A 142 18.22 -4.24 -19.05
C ALA A 142 17.34 -2.98 -18.92
N VAL A 143 16.93 -2.65 -17.69
CA VAL A 143 16.11 -1.46 -17.41
C VAL A 143 16.96 -0.48 -16.60
N THR A 144 17.21 0.70 -17.17
CA THR A 144 18.00 1.76 -16.53
C THR A 144 17.38 3.12 -16.80
N ASN A 145 17.27 3.95 -15.76
CA ASN A 145 16.73 5.30 -15.81
C ASN A 145 15.41 5.42 -16.58
N ALA A 146 14.49 4.49 -16.32
CA ALA A 146 13.19 4.44 -16.96
C ALA A 146 12.16 5.28 -16.20
N ASP A 147 11.27 5.93 -16.95
CA ASP A 147 10.11 6.64 -16.42
C ASP A 147 8.85 5.97 -16.97
N GLY A 148 7.79 5.93 -16.19
CA GLY A 148 6.55 5.30 -16.63
C GLY A 148 5.57 5.08 -15.49
N SER A 149 4.54 4.28 -15.79
CA SER A 149 3.48 3.95 -14.85
C SER A 149 3.06 2.49 -14.97
N ILE A 150 2.59 1.95 -13.85
CA ILE A 150 2.11 0.58 -13.71
C ILE A 150 0.77 0.63 -12.98
N THR A 151 -0.20 -0.16 -13.43
CA THR A 151 -1.46 -0.36 -12.72
C THR A 151 -1.68 -1.85 -12.51
N VAL A 152 -1.88 -2.27 -11.27
CA VAL A 152 -2.09 -3.66 -10.87
C VAL A 152 -3.40 -3.79 -10.11
N ASP A 153 -4.14 -4.86 -10.40
CA ASP A 153 -5.39 -5.26 -9.76
C ASP A 153 -5.42 -6.81 -9.64
N PRO A 154 -6.33 -7.41 -8.86
CA PRO A 154 -6.42 -8.87 -8.72
C PRO A 154 -6.55 -9.66 -10.03
N GLN A 155 -7.07 -9.06 -11.11
CA GLN A 155 -7.23 -9.73 -12.41
C GLN A 155 -5.96 -9.69 -13.25
N LYS A 156 -5.04 -8.78 -12.93
CA LYS A 156 -3.75 -8.56 -13.61
C LYS A 156 -2.53 -8.90 -12.73
N ALA A 157 -2.76 -9.51 -11.56
CA ALA A 157 -1.74 -9.86 -10.57
C ALA A 157 -1.23 -11.30 -10.68
#